data_AF-A0A5Q4DXB7-F1
#
_entry.id   AF-A0A5Q4DXB7-F1
#
_cell.length_a   1.000
_cell.length_b   1.000
_cell.length_c   1.000
_cell.angle_alpha   90.00
_cell.angle_beta   90.00
_cell.angle_gamma   90.00
#
_symmetry.space_group_name_H-M   'P 1'
#
loop_
_entity.id
_entity.type
_entity.pdbx_description
1 polymer ?
#
loop_
_entity_poly.entity_id
_entity_poly.type
_entity_poly.pdbx_seq_one_letter_code
_entity_poly.pdbx_strand_id
1 'polypeptide(L)'
;ELQDEFRNGDESAEGEQGEGEGEGEGRGEELGERQRGLADQLRDQQLQPLPGEGTPEGDAALEALERAQRAMEEAAEALENGETGEALSRQADAMEAMRDGMRAMNEARAQDQRDQQGDQASNEGGDGSNRDPLGRDRNQGGEVGTDDDLLQGEDVYRRAQDLLEELRRRSAELERPEAELDYLRRLLDRF
;
A
#
# COMPACT_ATOMS: atom_id res chain seq x y z
N GLU A 1 -5.62 -29.07 -56.43
CA GLU A 1 -6.53 -28.27 -57.26
C GLU A 1 -7.71 -27.86 -56.39
N LEU A 2 -8.10 -26.62 -56.17
CA LEU A 2 -7.84 -25.27 -56.72
C LEU A 2 -8.29 -24.34 -55.57
N GLN A 3 -7.46 -23.53 -54.91
CA GLN A 3 -7.01 -22.19 -55.34
C GLN A 3 -7.92 -21.54 -56.39
N ASP A 4 -8.92 -20.80 -55.93
CA ASP A 4 -9.40 -19.53 -56.54
C ASP A 4 -10.74 -19.12 -55.89
N GLU A 5 -10.70 -18.40 -54.78
CA GLU A 5 -11.78 -17.44 -54.44
C GLU A 5 -11.30 -16.38 -53.44
N PHE A 6 -10.23 -15.69 -53.81
CA PHE A 6 -9.89 -14.37 -53.26
C PHE A 6 -9.78 -13.40 -54.42
N ARG A 7 -10.91 -12.88 -54.92
CA ARG A 7 -10.93 -11.56 -55.57
C ARG A 7 -12.33 -10.98 -55.78
N ASN A 8 -12.48 -9.79 -55.21
CA ASN A 8 -13.33 -8.66 -55.64
C ASN A 8 -14.80 -8.59 -55.21
N GLY A 9 -15.02 -7.55 -54.40
CA GLY A 9 -16.26 -6.80 -54.19
C GLY A 9 -16.21 -6.26 -52.77
N ASP A 10 -16.10 -4.97 -52.47
CA ASP A 10 -16.23 -3.75 -53.25
C ASP A 10 -15.73 -2.61 -52.34
N GLU A 11 -14.95 -1.68 -52.90
CA GLU A 11 -14.59 -0.42 -52.25
C GLU A 11 -15.83 0.48 -52.15
N SER A 12 -16.07 1.15 -51.02
CA SER A 12 -16.36 2.60 -50.95
C SER A 12 -16.94 3.03 -49.59
N ALA A 13 -16.51 4.23 -49.20
CA ALA A 13 -17.18 5.23 -48.36
C ALA A 13 -16.45 5.57 -47.03
N GLU A 14 -15.75 6.72 -47.13
CA GLU A 14 -15.74 7.81 -46.15
C GLU A 14 -15.10 7.50 -44.78
N GLY A 15 -14.00 8.13 -44.37
CA GLY A 15 -13.75 9.56 -44.47
C GLY A 15 -14.29 10.27 -43.24
N GLU A 16 -13.70 10.02 -42.06
CA GLU A 16 -13.84 10.91 -40.91
C GLU A 16 -12.45 11.10 -40.26
N GLN A 17 -11.76 12.14 -40.75
CA GLN A 17 -10.93 12.96 -39.88
C GLN A 17 -11.90 13.72 -38.97
N GLY A 18 -11.80 13.48 -37.67
CA GLY A 18 -12.56 14.17 -36.65
C GLY A 18 -11.70 14.29 -35.39
N GLU A 19 -11.22 15.50 -35.19
CA GLU A 19 -10.44 16.00 -34.07
C GLU A 19 -10.93 15.51 -32.69
N GLY A 20 -9.97 15.19 -31.82
CA GLY A 20 -10.17 14.84 -30.42
C GLY A 20 -8.89 15.06 -29.61
N GLU A 21 -8.22 16.20 -29.84
CA GLU A 21 -7.32 16.79 -28.85
C GLU A 21 -8.13 16.97 -27.54
N GLY A 22 -7.79 16.21 -26.49
CA GLY A 22 -8.46 16.31 -25.18
C GLY A 22 -8.16 15.20 -24.18
N GLU A 23 -7.62 14.05 -24.59
CA GLU A 23 -7.35 12.92 -23.67
C GLU A 23 -6.05 13.04 -22.84
N GLY A 24 -5.26 14.11 -23.06
CA GLY A 24 -4.02 14.38 -22.33
C GLY A 24 -4.19 15.18 -21.04
N GLU A 25 -5.17 16.09 -20.99
CA GLU A 25 -5.38 16.98 -19.83
C GLU A 25 -6.02 16.24 -18.64
N GLY A 26 -7.06 15.43 -18.88
CA GLY A 26 -7.74 14.69 -17.82
C GLY A 26 -6.88 13.65 -17.09
N ARG A 27 -5.92 13.00 -17.76
CA ARG A 27 -4.97 12.08 -17.11
C ARG A 27 -3.91 12.81 -16.28
N GLY A 28 -3.48 13.99 -16.73
CA GLY A 28 -2.52 14.83 -16.01
C GLY A 28 -3.12 15.44 -14.75
N GLU A 29 -4.38 15.89 -14.83
CA GLU A 29 -5.17 16.38 -13.70
C GLU A 29 -5.36 15.29 -12.65
N GLU A 30 -5.76 14.09 -13.08
CA GLU A 30 -5.98 12.94 -12.20
C GLU A 30 -4.67 12.41 -11.56
N LEU A 31 -3.53 12.50 -12.27
CA LEU A 31 -2.20 12.25 -11.70
C LEU A 31 -1.79 13.32 -10.68
N GLY A 32 -2.08 14.59 -10.95
CA GLY A 32 -1.79 15.70 -10.04
C GLY A 32 -2.66 15.70 -8.78
N GLU A 33 -3.89 15.20 -8.87
CA GLU A 33 -4.78 14.98 -7.71
C GLU A 33 -4.29 13.81 -6.86
N ARG A 34 -3.88 12.69 -7.48
CA ARG A 34 -3.26 11.56 -6.78
C ARG A 34 -1.98 11.97 -6.05
N GLN A 35 -1.11 12.78 -6.68
CA GLN A 35 0.10 13.26 -6.04
C GLN A 35 -0.17 14.23 -4.87
N ARG A 36 -1.18 15.10 -4.98
CA ARG A 36 -1.59 15.96 -3.87
C ARG A 36 -2.16 15.16 -2.70
N GLY A 37 -2.99 14.16 -2.98
CA GLY A 37 -3.51 13.25 -1.95
C GLY A 37 -2.39 12.50 -1.22
N LEU A 38 -1.36 12.04 -1.94
CA LEU A 38 -0.17 11.42 -1.34
C LEU A 38 0.63 12.40 -0.48
N ALA A 39 0.82 13.63 -0.93
CA ALA A 39 1.53 14.66 -0.16
C ALA A 39 0.76 15.06 1.11
N ASP A 40 -0.56 15.14 1.04
CA ASP A 40 -1.42 15.42 2.20
C ASP A 40 -1.39 14.27 3.21
N GLN A 41 -1.49 13.01 2.75
CA GLN A 41 -1.36 11.83 3.61
C GLN A 41 0.02 11.76 4.29
N LEU A 42 1.10 12.07 3.57
CA LEU A 42 2.45 12.07 4.13
C LEU A 42 2.63 13.17 5.19
N ARG A 43 1.99 14.33 4.98
CA ARG A 43 1.96 15.41 5.96
C ARG A 43 1.16 15.02 7.20
N ASP A 44 0.00 14.40 7.03
CA ASP A 44 -0.84 13.95 8.15
C ASP A 44 -0.18 12.81 8.95
N GLN A 45 0.66 12.00 8.32
CA GLN A 45 1.45 10.97 8.99
C GLN A 45 2.67 11.53 9.73
N GLN A 46 3.27 12.62 9.24
CA GLN A 46 4.32 13.37 9.95
C GLN A 46 3.79 14.18 11.14
N LEU A 47 2.51 14.55 11.13
CA LEU A 47 1.87 15.29 12.22
C LEU A 47 1.37 14.40 13.36
N GLN A 48 1.39 13.08 13.19
CA GLN A 48 1.06 12.15 14.25
C GLN A 48 2.24 12.04 15.22
N PRO A 49 2.02 12.21 16.54
CA PRO A 49 3.07 12.01 17.53
C PRO A 49 3.62 10.60 17.35
N LEU A 50 4.93 10.52 17.19
CA LEU A 50 5.59 9.24 16.98
C LEU A 50 5.38 8.39 18.26
N PRO A 51 4.97 7.12 18.15
CA PRO A 51 4.84 6.27 19.32
C PRO A 51 6.20 6.17 20.05
N GLY A 52 6.20 6.50 21.33
CA GLY A 52 7.41 6.59 22.16
C GLY A 52 8.22 7.88 22.01
N GLU A 53 7.61 8.97 21.54
CA GLU A 53 8.24 10.30 21.57
C GLU A 53 8.71 10.64 23.00
N GLY A 54 10.02 10.89 23.17
CA GLY A 54 10.64 11.11 24.48
C GLY A 54 11.06 9.84 25.24
N THR A 55 10.94 8.65 24.64
CA THR A 55 11.54 7.41 25.15
C THR A 55 12.84 7.09 24.40
N PRO A 56 13.78 6.32 25.02
CA PRO A 56 15.00 5.89 24.35
C PRO A 56 14.77 5.16 23.03
N GLU A 57 13.67 4.41 22.93
CA GLU A 57 13.28 3.66 21.73
C GLU A 57 12.74 4.59 20.63
N GLY A 58 11.97 5.62 20.98
CA GLY A 58 11.54 6.64 20.03
C GLY A 58 12.71 7.47 19.49
N ASP A 59 13.65 7.85 20.36
CA ASP A 59 14.89 8.54 19.95
C ASP A 59 15.71 7.68 18.99
N ALA A 60 15.86 6.39 19.27
CA ALA A 60 16.56 5.46 18.38
C ALA A 60 15.84 5.30 17.02
N ALA A 61 14.51 5.33 17.00
CA ALA A 61 13.73 5.32 15.77
C ALA A 61 13.97 6.58 14.93
N LEU A 62 13.97 7.76 15.57
CA LEU A 62 14.27 9.04 14.94
C LEU A 62 15.68 9.09 14.35
N GLU A 63 16.70 8.69 15.11
CA GLU A 63 18.09 8.63 14.63
C GLU A 63 18.25 7.71 13.42
N ALA A 64 17.52 6.60 13.40
CA ALA A 64 17.53 5.66 12.30
C ALA A 64 16.86 6.23 11.03
N LEU A 65 15.75 6.95 11.19
CA LEU A 65 15.11 7.67 10.09
C LEU A 65 16.01 8.78 9.52
N GLU A 66 16.70 9.54 10.38
CA GLU A 66 17.67 10.55 9.93
C GLU A 66 18.84 9.93 9.13
N ARG A 67 19.37 8.79 9.59
CA ARG A 67 20.39 8.03 8.83
C ARG A 67 19.86 7.56 7.49
N ALA A 68 18.63 7.04 7.46
CA ALA A 68 18.01 6.61 6.22
C ALA A 68 17.84 7.77 5.24
N GLN A 69 17.41 8.93 5.72
CA GLN A 69 17.23 10.13 4.90
C GLN A 69 18.56 10.60 4.29
N ARG A 70 19.62 10.72 5.10
CA ARG A 70 20.96 11.10 4.58
C ARG A 70 21.45 10.11 3.53
N ALA A 71 21.31 8.81 3.78
CA ALA A 71 21.71 7.80 2.82
C ALA A 71 20.89 7.86 1.51
N MET A 72 19.60 8.19 1.57
CA MET A 72 18.79 8.41 0.36
C MET A 72 19.19 9.68 -0.41
N GLU A 73 19.55 10.75 0.29
CA GLU A 73 20.05 11.98 -0.33
C GLU A 73 21.38 11.73 -1.06
N GLU A 74 22.30 11.02 -0.42
CA GLU A 74 23.57 10.59 -1.04
C GLU A 74 23.33 9.64 -2.23
N ALA A 75 22.34 8.75 -2.15
CA ALA A 75 21.95 7.90 -3.28
C ALA A 75 21.44 8.72 -4.47
N ALA A 76 20.65 9.76 -4.22
CA ALA A 76 20.11 10.63 -5.25
C ALA A 76 21.23 11.44 -5.94
N GLU A 77 22.19 11.98 -5.18
CA GLU A 77 23.35 12.67 -5.71
C GLU A 77 24.20 11.73 -6.59
N ALA A 78 24.46 10.51 -6.12
CA ALA A 78 25.18 9.50 -6.90
C ALA A 78 24.46 9.15 -8.21
N LEU A 79 23.12 9.09 -8.22
CA LEU A 79 22.35 8.89 -9.46
C LEU A 79 22.48 10.07 -10.43
N GLU A 80 22.47 11.31 -9.93
CA GLU A 80 22.66 12.51 -10.74
C GLU A 80 24.05 12.52 -11.41
N ASN A 81 25.06 12.04 -10.70
CA ASN A 81 26.44 11.91 -11.19
C ASN A 81 26.66 10.69 -12.10
N GLY A 82 25.65 9.83 -12.30
CA GLY A 82 25.75 8.60 -13.09
C GLY A 82 26.49 7.45 -12.38
N GLU A 83 26.67 7.54 -11.07
CA GLU A 83 27.38 6.60 -10.21
C GLU A 83 26.41 5.53 -9.67
N THR A 84 25.81 4.72 -10.57
CA THR A 84 24.76 3.76 -10.20
C THR A 84 25.17 2.73 -9.15
N GLY A 85 26.45 2.35 -9.10
CA GLY A 85 26.96 1.41 -8.09
C GLY A 85 27.03 2.02 -6.68
N GLU A 86 27.41 3.28 -6.58
CA GLU A 86 27.42 4.02 -5.32
C GLU A 86 25.98 4.26 -4.85
N ALA A 87 25.10 4.68 -5.76
CA ALA A 87 23.69 4.88 -5.47
C ALA A 87 23.00 3.62 -4.89
N LEU A 88 23.26 2.45 -5.46
CA LEU A 88 22.72 1.18 -4.95
C LEU A 88 23.24 0.84 -3.56
N SER A 89 24.50 1.16 -3.26
CA SER A 89 25.09 0.94 -1.93
C SER A 89 24.44 1.87 -0.90
N ARG A 90 24.30 3.16 -1.23
CA ARG A 90 23.61 4.15 -0.38
C ARG A 90 22.14 3.81 -0.16
N GLN A 91 21.46 3.29 -1.18
CA GLN A 91 20.09 2.81 -1.04
C GLN A 91 20.01 1.59 -0.10
N ALA A 92 20.98 0.69 -0.12
CA ALA A 92 21.05 -0.44 0.81
C ALA A 92 21.22 0.03 2.26
N ASP A 93 22.12 0.99 2.51
CA ASP A 93 22.32 1.62 3.82
C ASP A 93 21.03 2.29 4.32
N ALA A 94 20.32 2.98 3.43
CA ALA A 94 19.03 3.59 3.75
C ALA A 94 17.99 2.55 4.15
N MET A 95 17.89 1.43 3.43
CA MET A 95 16.97 0.35 3.75
C MET A 95 17.29 -0.33 5.08
N GLU A 96 18.58 -0.50 5.42
CA GLU A 96 19.00 -1.01 6.71
C GLU A 96 18.60 -0.06 7.84
N ALA A 97 18.89 1.24 7.68
CA ALA A 97 18.50 2.26 8.64
C ALA A 97 16.97 2.35 8.83
N MET A 98 16.18 2.22 7.75
CA MET A 98 14.72 2.14 7.84
C MET A 98 14.27 0.90 8.63
N ARG A 99 14.90 -0.26 8.42
CA ARG A 99 14.58 -1.48 9.19
C ARG A 99 14.92 -1.33 10.67
N ASP A 100 16.01 -0.66 10.99
CA ASP A 100 16.36 -0.32 12.37
C ASP A 100 15.30 0.59 12.99
N GLY A 101 14.91 1.65 12.28
CA GLY A 101 13.89 2.58 12.74
C GLY A 101 12.55 1.92 12.99
N MET A 102 12.12 1.03 12.09
CA MET A 102 10.90 0.23 12.27
C MET A 102 10.98 -0.69 13.48
N ARG A 103 12.13 -1.32 13.75
CA ARG A 103 12.31 -2.16 14.95
C ARG A 103 12.20 -1.32 16.23
N ALA A 104 12.91 -0.20 16.29
CA ALA A 104 12.86 0.72 17.42
C ALA A 104 11.44 1.28 17.66
N MET A 105 10.74 1.64 16.58
CA MET A 105 9.35 2.11 16.65
C MET A 105 8.38 1.02 17.14
N ASN A 106 8.57 -0.23 16.71
CA ASN A 106 7.77 -1.36 17.20
C ASN A 106 8.01 -1.62 18.70
N GLU A 107 9.25 -1.52 19.16
CA GLU A 107 9.62 -1.64 20.57
C GLU A 107 9.00 -0.50 21.39
N ALA A 108 9.09 0.73 20.90
CA ALA A 108 8.47 1.91 21.51
C ALA A 108 6.95 1.76 21.65
N ARG A 109 6.28 1.29 20.59
CA ARG A 109 4.82 1.02 20.61
C ARG A 109 4.45 -0.13 21.55
N ALA A 110 5.30 -1.15 21.67
CA ALA A 110 5.08 -2.27 22.61
C ALA A 110 5.26 -1.84 24.08
N GLN A 111 6.16 -0.89 24.33
CA GLN A 111 6.33 -0.25 25.63
C GLN A 111 5.06 0.53 26.02
N ASP A 112 4.61 1.42 25.13
CA ASP A 112 3.45 2.30 25.35
C ASP A 112 2.15 1.51 25.67
N GLN A 113 1.96 0.37 24.99
CA GLN A 113 0.84 -0.55 25.27
C GLN A 113 0.91 -1.23 26.65
N ARG A 114 2.12 -1.49 27.16
CA ARG A 114 2.30 -2.08 28.50
C ARG A 114 2.03 -1.05 29.59
N ASP A 115 2.48 0.19 29.40
CA ASP A 115 2.24 1.27 30.35
C ASP A 115 0.74 1.60 30.45
N GLN A 116 0.02 1.67 29.32
CA GLN A 116 -1.45 1.87 29.31
C GLN A 116 -2.24 0.74 30.00
N GLN A 117 -1.75 -0.51 29.94
CA GLN A 117 -2.36 -1.63 30.67
C GLN A 117 -2.00 -1.63 32.17
N GLY A 118 -0.86 -1.05 32.54
CA GLY A 118 -0.44 -0.88 33.94
C GLY A 118 -1.22 0.19 34.69
N ASP A 119 -1.56 1.29 34.02
CA ASP A 119 -2.34 2.39 34.60
C ASP A 119 -3.82 2.04 34.82
N GLN A 120 -4.40 1.14 34.01
CA GLN A 120 -5.78 0.68 34.19
C GLN A 120 -5.94 -0.34 35.33
N ALA A 121 -4.85 -1.04 35.71
CA ALA A 121 -4.85 -1.98 36.83
C ALA A 121 -4.78 -1.29 38.22
N SER A 122 -4.44 0.00 38.28
CA SER A 122 -4.37 0.75 39.55
C SER A 122 -5.63 1.57 39.88
N ASN A 123 -6.65 1.61 39.01
CA ASN A 123 -7.86 2.43 39.24
C ASN A 123 -9.20 1.68 39.23
N GLU A 124 -9.28 0.40 38.83
CA GLU A 124 -10.56 -0.35 38.80
C GLU A 124 -10.72 -1.33 39.97
N GLY A 125 -10.75 -0.76 41.17
CA GLY A 125 -11.48 -1.36 42.28
C GLY A 125 -12.95 -0.93 42.21
N GLY A 126 -13.78 -1.61 41.41
CA GLY A 126 -15.23 -1.40 41.51
C GLY A 126 -16.07 -1.83 40.30
N ASP A 127 -16.78 -2.94 40.51
CA ASP A 127 -18.12 -3.23 39.97
C ASP A 127 -18.23 -3.58 38.49
N GLY A 128 -18.30 -4.89 38.24
CA GLY A 128 -18.70 -5.46 36.97
C GLY A 128 -20.19 -5.35 36.74
N SER A 129 -20.58 -4.98 35.51
CA SER A 129 -21.64 -5.65 34.76
C SER A 129 -21.65 -5.12 33.33
N ASN A 130 -21.52 -6.05 32.36
CA ASN A 130 -21.77 -5.90 30.91
C ASN A 130 -20.55 -5.89 29.96
N ARG A 131 -19.46 -6.60 30.28
CA ARG A 131 -18.41 -6.95 29.29
C ARG A 131 -18.17 -8.46 29.33
N ASP A 132 -18.31 -9.14 28.20
CA ASP A 132 -18.10 -10.58 28.09
C ASP A 132 -16.60 -10.91 28.30
N PRO A 133 -16.25 -12.07 28.88
CA PRO A 133 -14.86 -12.50 29.11
C PRO A 133 -13.93 -12.53 27.88
N LEU A 134 -14.44 -12.36 26.65
CA LEU A 134 -13.62 -12.16 25.45
C LEU A 134 -13.38 -10.69 25.04
N GLY A 135 -13.77 -9.71 25.87
CA GLY A 135 -13.35 -8.32 25.72
C GLY A 135 -13.83 -7.61 24.44
N ARG A 136 -14.88 -8.11 23.79
CA ARG A 136 -15.39 -7.56 22.53
C ARG A 136 -16.65 -6.73 22.79
N ASP A 137 -16.64 -5.46 22.39
CA ASP A 137 -17.86 -4.65 22.34
C ASP A 137 -18.80 -5.21 21.28
N ARG A 138 -20.05 -5.48 21.67
CA ARG A 138 -21.11 -5.79 20.72
C ARG A 138 -21.57 -4.49 20.09
N ASN A 139 -20.98 -4.11 18.95
CA ASN A 139 -21.72 -3.32 17.97
C ASN A 139 -21.55 -3.92 16.59
N GLN A 140 -22.48 -4.81 16.25
CA GLN A 140 -22.63 -5.40 14.94
C GLN A 140 -23.88 -4.75 14.33
N GLY A 141 -23.70 -3.90 13.31
CA GLY A 141 -24.84 -3.38 12.57
C GLY A 141 -24.63 -2.05 11.85
N GLY A 142 -23.85 -2.09 10.77
CA GLY A 142 -24.07 -1.27 9.58
C GLY A 142 -23.98 0.25 9.74
N GLU A 143 -22.79 0.80 9.60
CA GLU A 143 -22.64 2.07 8.90
C GLU A 143 -21.28 2.12 8.19
N VAL A 144 -21.33 2.58 6.96
CA VAL A 144 -20.21 2.73 6.03
C VAL A 144 -19.23 3.75 6.62
N GLY A 145 -18.13 3.27 7.20
CA GLY A 145 -17.06 4.11 7.75
C GLY A 145 -15.79 3.96 6.89
N THR A 146 -15.53 4.99 6.09
CA THR A 146 -14.24 5.46 5.52
C THR A 146 -13.09 4.47 5.31
N ASP A 147 -12.57 4.43 4.08
CA ASP A 147 -11.36 3.74 3.57
C ASP A 147 -10.10 3.71 4.49
N ASP A 148 -10.04 4.54 5.53
CA ASP A 148 -8.91 4.67 6.45
C ASP A 148 -8.83 3.51 7.48
N ASP A 149 -9.96 2.94 7.90
CA ASP A 149 -9.98 1.83 8.88
C ASP A 149 -9.59 0.48 8.24
N LEU A 150 -9.66 0.39 6.90
CA LEU A 150 -9.23 -0.77 6.13
C LEU A 150 -7.69 -0.88 6.00
N LEU A 151 -6.95 0.16 6.36
CA LEU A 151 -5.49 0.24 6.24
C LEU A 151 -4.74 -0.20 7.50
N GLN A 152 -5.44 -0.65 8.55
CA GLN A 152 -4.79 -1.33 9.67
C GLN A 152 -4.13 -2.61 9.15
N GLY A 153 -2.80 -2.59 9.06
CA GLY A 153 -2.00 -3.49 8.22
C GLY A 153 -2.21 -4.99 8.40
N GLU A 154 -2.81 -5.44 9.51
CA GLU A 154 -3.11 -6.86 9.75
C GLU A 154 -4.33 -7.38 8.95
N ASP A 155 -5.26 -6.50 8.57
CA ASP A 155 -6.43 -6.86 7.74
C ASP A 155 -6.13 -6.81 6.24
N VAL A 156 -5.19 -5.96 5.82
CA VAL A 156 -4.78 -5.85 4.41
C VAL A 156 -4.10 -7.13 3.94
N TYR A 157 -3.18 -7.69 4.74
CA TYR A 157 -2.51 -8.95 4.38
C TYR A 157 -3.47 -10.13 4.34
N ARG A 158 -4.44 -10.20 5.26
CA ARG A 158 -5.48 -11.24 5.27
C ARG A 158 -6.37 -11.12 4.03
N ARG A 159 -6.83 -9.91 3.70
CA ARG A 159 -7.65 -9.66 2.51
C ARG A 159 -6.89 -9.93 1.21
N ALA A 160 -5.59 -9.62 1.16
CA ALA A 160 -4.74 -9.95 0.02
C ALA A 160 -4.57 -11.47 -0.15
N GLN A 161 -4.43 -12.22 0.95
CA GLN A 161 -4.40 -13.68 0.92
C GLN A 161 -5.73 -14.26 0.43
N ASP A 162 -6.87 -13.79 0.96
CA ASP A 162 -8.19 -14.23 0.53
C ASP A 162 -8.41 -13.98 -0.98
N LEU A 163 -7.95 -12.83 -1.47
CA LEU A 163 -8.04 -12.49 -2.89
C LEU A 163 -7.16 -13.40 -3.76
N LEU A 164 -5.92 -13.67 -3.33
CA LEU A 164 -5.01 -14.57 -4.05
C LEU A 164 -5.52 -16.02 -4.06
N GLU A 165 -6.15 -16.47 -2.98
CA GLU A 165 -6.80 -17.78 -2.90
C GLU A 165 -8.00 -17.88 -3.85
N GLU A 166 -8.83 -16.84 -3.91
CA GLU A 166 -9.95 -16.75 -4.85
C GLU A 166 -9.48 -16.77 -6.30
N LEU A 167 -8.41 -16.03 -6.63
CA LEU A 167 -7.81 -16.01 -7.96
C LEU A 167 -7.25 -17.39 -8.34
N ARG A 168 -6.54 -18.07 -7.44
CA ARG A 168 -6.05 -19.44 -7.65
C ARG A 168 -7.20 -20.42 -7.87
N ARG A 169 -8.25 -20.35 -7.05
CA ARG A 169 -9.44 -21.21 -7.20
C ARG A 169 -10.07 -21.05 -8.58
N ARG A 170 -10.30 -19.81 -9.03
CA ARG A 170 -10.90 -19.51 -10.33
C ARG A 170 -10.00 -19.87 -11.51
N SER A 171 -8.69 -19.75 -11.35
CA SER A 171 -7.73 -20.14 -12.39
C SER A 171 -7.72 -21.65 -12.68
N ALA A 172 -8.20 -22.46 -11.73
CA ALA A 172 -8.32 -23.91 -11.86
C ALA A 172 -9.69 -24.37 -12.40
N GLU A 173 -10.66 -23.47 -12.55
CA GLU A 173 -11.99 -23.77 -13.10
C GLU A 173 -11.91 -23.85 -14.65
N LEU A 174 -11.70 -25.06 -15.18
CA LEU A 174 -11.55 -25.31 -16.63
C LEU A 174 -12.79 -24.96 -17.48
N GLU A 175 -13.94 -24.74 -16.86
CA GLU A 175 -15.20 -24.38 -17.55
C GLU A 175 -15.30 -22.88 -17.87
N ARG A 176 -14.34 -22.06 -17.42
CA ARG A 176 -14.33 -20.61 -17.70
C ARG A 176 -13.84 -20.29 -19.12
N PRO A 177 -14.27 -19.16 -19.70
CA PRO A 177 -13.75 -18.68 -20.98
C PRO A 177 -12.22 -18.53 -20.96
N GLU A 178 -11.55 -18.94 -22.04
CA GLU A 178 -10.08 -18.93 -22.14
C GLU A 178 -9.47 -17.53 -21.89
N ALA A 179 -10.12 -16.49 -22.40
CA ALA A 179 -9.67 -15.10 -22.20
C ALA A 179 -9.67 -14.67 -20.72
N GLU A 180 -10.60 -15.21 -19.93
CA GLU A 180 -10.68 -14.94 -18.50
C GLU A 180 -9.61 -15.72 -17.73
N LEU A 181 -9.36 -16.98 -18.09
CA LEU A 181 -8.29 -17.80 -17.50
C LEU A 181 -6.91 -17.15 -17.71
N ASP A 182 -6.64 -16.61 -18.89
CA ASP A 182 -5.40 -15.92 -19.19
C ASP A 182 -5.25 -14.60 -18.42
N TYR A 183 -6.34 -13.86 -18.20
CA TYR A 183 -6.34 -12.69 -17.35
C TYR A 183 -6.00 -13.05 -15.89
N LEU A 184 -6.63 -14.10 -15.35
CA LEU A 184 -6.37 -14.58 -13.99
C LEU A 184 -4.93 -15.06 -13.80
N ARG A 185 -4.36 -15.78 -14.78
CA ARG A 185 -2.94 -16.21 -14.76
C ARG A 185 -1.98 -15.02 -14.74
N ARG A 186 -2.19 -14.03 -15.62
CA ARG A 186 -1.35 -12.82 -15.65
C ARG A 186 -1.45 -12.02 -14.35
N LEU A 187 -2.61 -12.03 -13.71
CA LEU A 187 -2.80 -11.39 -12.42
C LEU A 187 -2.02 -12.12 -11.32
N LEU A 188 -2.07 -13.46 -11.30
CA LEU A 188 -1.28 -14.29 -10.39
C LEU A 188 0.24 -14.20 -10.60
N ASP A 189 0.71 -13.92 -11.82
CA ASP A 189 2.15 -13.74 -12.10
C ASP A 189 2.68 -12.37 -11.64
N ARG A 190 1.80 -11.38 -11.43
CA ARG A 190 2.18 -10.00 -11.07
C ARG A 190 2.33 -9.79 -9.56
N PHE A 191 1.71 -10.65 -8.77
CA PHE A 191 1.70 -10.60 -7.30
C PHE A 191 2.48 -11.79 -6.74
#